data_AF-A0A7Z9G1N2-F1
#
_entry.id   AF-A0A7Z9G1N2-F1
#
_cell.length_a   1.000
_cell.length_b   1.000
_cell.length_c   1.000
_cell.angle_alpha   90.00
_cell.angle_beta   90.00
_cell.angle_gamma   90.00
#
_symmetry.space_group_name_H-M   'P 1'
#
loop_
_entity.id
_entity.type
_entity.pdbx_description
1 polymer ?
#
loop_
_entity_poly.entity_id
_entity_poly.type
_entity_poly.pdbx_seq_one_letter_code
_entity_poly.pdbx_strand_id
1 'polypeptide(L)'
;MLIIYPWFLYQRLQTALESLLEEDSYCVDTALRLFGKIPPDRRPTSLQLPHAELNARQREAVQLCSDRNLAFIWGPPGTGKTTTLGHILTELMKQGKRLLVTSTTNAAIDQALAHLAELGDAQPTLMSGRIVRVGQTEAPTFGASTNEVKNRLHAETREKIEALRSLQNERYGQITPCDLILEKLQADTQQLDLFDRVELKTLTSQDLRPIFSENDLQYVLNLPTKR
;
A
#
# COMPACT_ATOMS: atom_id res chain seq x y z
N MET A 1 8.14 16.17 -29.68
CA MET A 1 6.88 15.53 -29.27
C MET A 1 7.19 14.07 -28.94
N LEU A 2 7.33 13.71 -27.66
CA LEU A 2 7.65 12.33 -27.28
C LEU A 2 6.38 11.49 -27.49
N ILE A 3 6.35 10.67 -28.54
CA ILE A 3 5.28 9.71 -28.77
C ILE A 3 5.53 8.55 -27.82
N ILE A 4 4.85 8.56 -26.68
CA ILE A 4 4.84 7.41 -25.76
C ILE A 4 3.91 6.38 -26.38
N TYR A 5 4.48 5.40 -27.07
CA TYR A 5 3.72 4.24 -27.52
C TYR A 5 3.23 3.49 -26.28
N PRO A 6 1.91 3.27 -26.11
CA PRO A 6 1.34 2.67 -24.90
C PRO A 6 1.50 1.15 -24.94
N TRP A 7 2.68 0.65 -25.32
CA TRP A 7 3.00 -0.77 -25.43
C TRP A 7 2.67 -1.51 -24.13
N PHE A 8 2.91 -0.87 -22.98
CA PHE A 8 2.58 -1.43 -21.67
C PHE A 8 1.10 -1.82 -21.56
N LEU A 9 0.18 -1.11 -22.21
CA LEU A 9 -1.25 -1.42 -22.17
C LEU A 9 -1.54 -2.70 -22.96
N TYR A 10 -0.90 -2.85 -24.12
CA TYR A 10 -0.96 -4.08 -24.91
C TYR A 10 -0.37 -5.26 -24.15
N GLN A 11 0.78 -5.07 -23.49
CA GLN A 11 1.38 -6.09 -22.65
C GLN A 11 0.42 -6.53 -21.55
N ARG A 12 -0.19 -5.57 -20.83
CA ARG A 12 -1.14 -5.88 -19.75
C ARG A 12 -2.39 -6.59 -20.27
N LEU A 13 -2.88 -6.22 -21.45
CA LEU A 13 -4.00 -6.91 -22.09
C LEU A 13 -3.62 -8.34 -22.46
N GLN A 14 -2.45 -8.52 -23.07
CA GLN A 14 -1.94 -9.84 -23.43
C GLN A 14 -1.77 -10.73 -22.20
N THR A 15 -1.09 -10.26 -21.16
CA THR A 15 -0.93 -10.99 -19.89
C THR A 15 -2.28 -11.32 -19.26
N ALA A 16 -3.24 -10.40 -19.29
CA ALA A 16 -4.58 -10.66 -18.76
C ALA A 16 -5.35 -11.72 -19.57
N LEU A 17 -5.08 -11.86 -20.86
CA LEU A 17 -5.66 -12.91 -21.70
C LEU A 17 -4.97 -14.25 -21.49
N GLU A 18 -3.64 -14.26 -21.39
CA GLU A 18 -2.86 -15.47 -21.08
C GLU A 18 -3.25 -16.05 -19.72
N SER A 19 -3.44 -15.20 -18.71
CA SER A 19 -3.85 -15.64 -17.37
C SER A 19 -5.30 -16.15 -17.30
N LEU A 20 -6.13 -15.97 -18.34
CA LEU A 20 -7.45 -16.63 -18.41
C LEU A 20 -7.33 -18.12 -18.71
N LEU A 21 -6.18 -18.56 -19.24
CA LEU A 21 -5.91 -19.97 -19.56
C LEU A 21 -5.44 -20.75 -18.33
N GLU A 22 -5.09 -20.05 -17.24
CA GLU A 22 -4.70 -20.65 -15.95
C GLU A 22 -5.93 -20.74 -15.04
N GLU A 23 -6.21 -21.94 -14.50
CA GLU A 23 -7.57 -22.33 -14.07
C GLU A 23 -8.14 -21.69 -12.78
N ASP A 24 -7.44 -20.83 -12.04
CA ASP A 24 -7.86 -20.52 -10.65
C ASP A 24 -8.13 -19.05 -10.29
N SER A 25 -8.04 -18.08 -11.21
CA SER A 25 -8.04 -16.65 -10.82
C SER A 25 -9.16 -15.78 -11.40
N TYR A 26 -9.77 -16.16 -12.52
CA TYR A 26 -10.69 -15.27 -13.25
C TYR A 26 -12.16 -15.66 -13.14
N CYS A 27 -13.04 -14.66 -13.12
CA CYS A 27 -14.50 -14.83 -13.19
C CYS A 27 -14.95 -15.25 -14.60
N VAL A 28 -14.52 -16.43 -15.05
CA VAL A 28 -14.88 -17.03 -16.36
C VAL A 28 -16.40 -17.07 -16.53
N ASP A 29 -17.13 -17.39 -15.46
CA ASP A 29 -18.59 -17.34 -15.42
C ASP A 29 -19.20 -16.00 -15.86
N THR A 30 -18.60 -14.89 -15.44
CA THR A 30 -19.05 -13.54 -15.81
C THR A 30 -18.78 -13.27 -17.28
N ALA A 31 -17.62 -13.69 -17.79
CA ALA A 31 -17.30 -13.58 -19.22
C ALA A 31 -18.25 -14.43 -20.08
N LEU A 32 -18.53 -15.67 -19.68
CA LEU A 32 -19.48 -16.54 -20.38
C LEU A 32 -20.90 -15.94 -20.37
N ARG A 33 -21.33 -15.30 -19.28
CA ARG A 33 -22.60 -14.55 -19.22
C ARG A 33 -22.62 -13.35 -20.15
N LEU A 34 -21.52 -12.58 -20.18
CA LEU A 34 -21.35 -11.43 -21.07
C LEU A 34 -21.53 -11.82 -22.55
N PHE A 35 -20.94 -12.95 -22.96
CA PHE A 35 -21.06 -13.47 -24.33
C PHE A 35 -22.31 -14.32 -24.57
N GLY A 36 -23.26 -14.37 -23.62
CA GLY A 36 -24.51 -15.10 -23.76
C GLY A 36 -24.38 -16.62 -23.79
N LYS A 37 -23.26 -17.17 -23.31
CA LYS A 37 -23.01 -18.63 -23.22
C LYS A 37 -23.68 -19.28 -22.01
N ILE A 38 -23.94 -18.50 -20.96
CA ILE A 38 -24.63 -18.92 -19.74
C ILE A 38 -25.66 -17.83 -19.37
N PRO A 39 -26.86 -18.17 -18.87
CA PRO A 39 -27.84 -17.18 -18.45
C PRO A 39 -27.35 -16.31 -17.28
N PRO A 40 -27.80 -15.04 -17.20
CA PRO A 40 -27.46 -14.17 -16.08
C PRO A 40 -28.03 -14.72 -14.77
N ASP A 41 -27.21 -14.71 -13.73
CA ASP A 41 -27.61 -15.13 -12.38
C ASP A 41 -28.38 -14.00 -11.68
N ARG A 42 -29.40 -14.38 -10.90
CA ARG A 42 -30.21 -13.45 -10.09
C ARG A 42 -30.18 -13.89 -8.64
N ARG A 43 -29.73 -12.98 -7.77
CA ARG A 43 -29.68 -13.09 -6.31
C ARG A 43 -30.58 -12.02 -5.72
N PRO A 44 -31.86 -12.34 -5.46
CA PRO A 44 -32.82 -11.37 -4.96
C PRO A 44 -32.28 -10.67 -3.72
N THR A 45 -32.15 -9.35 -3.77
CA THR A 45 -31.61 -8.53 -2.70
C THR A 45 -32.56 -7.36 -2.48
N SER A 46 -33.05 -7.18 -1.25
CA SER A 46 -33.83 -5.99 -0.90
C SER A 46 -32.93 -4.76 -0.88
N LEU A 47 -33.39 -3.65 -1.48
CA LEU A 47 -32.70 -2.37 -1.36
C LEU A 47 -32.65 -1.93 0.11
N GLN A 48 -31.49 -1.43 0.53
CA GLN A 48 -31.28 -0.90 1.87
C GLN A 48 -31.67 0.58 1.97
N LEU A 49 -31.66 1.29 0.85
CA LEU A 49 -32.00 2.70 0.77
C LEU A 49 -33.30 2.96 -0.03
N PRO A 50 -34.03 4.03 0.29
CA PRO A 50 -35.31 4.33 -0.36
C PRO A 50 -35.18 4.92 -1.77
N HIS A 51 -34.05 5.57 -2.09
CA HIS A 51 -33.80 6.23 -3.38
C HIS A 51 -34.95 7.13 -3.85
N ALA A 52 -35.53 7.91 -2.94
CA ALA A 52 -36.76 8.67 -3.18
C ALA A 52 -36.64 9.72 -4.31
N GLU A 53 -35.44 10.23 -4.54
CA GLU A 53 -35.12 11.24 -5.57
C GLU A 53 -35.08 10.66 -7.00
N LEU A 54 -35.00 9.33 -7.13
CA LEU A 54 -34.93 8.66 -8.42
C LEU A 54 -36.31 8.41 -9.02
N ASN A 55 -36.40 8.56 -10.34
CA ASN A 55 -37.59 8.12 -11.07
C ASN A 55 -37.70 6.58 -11.10
N ALA A 56 -38.86 6.07 -11.53
CA ALA A 56 -39.15 4.63 -11.53
C ALA A 56 -38.10 3.79 -12.29
N ARG A 57 -37.63 4.25 -13.46
CA ARG A 57 -36.64 3.52 -14.27
C ARG A 57 -35.25 3.54 -13.63
N GLN A 58 -34.88 4.63 -12.98
CA GLN A 58 -33.61 4.73 -12.27
C GLN A 58 -33.61 3.84 -11.02
N ARG A 59 -34.72 3.78 -10.28
CA ARG A 59 -34.88 2.84 -9.16
C ARG A 59 -34.83 1.38 -9.61
N GLU A 60 -35.46 1.07 -10.75
CA GLU A 60 -35.35 -0.25 -11.38
C GLU A 60 -33.89 -0.59 -11.72
N ALA A 61 -33.11 0.36 -12.23
CA ALA A 61 -31.69 0.16 -12.48
C ALA A 61 -30.89 -0.12 -11.19
N VAL A 62 -31.20 0.56 -10.09
CA VAL A 62 -30.59 0.29 -8.77
C VAL A 62 -30.93 -1.13 -8.28
N GLN A 63 -32.20 -1.54 -8.37
CA GLN A 63 -32.64 -2.89 -8.04
C GLN A 63 -31.94 -3.93 -8.93
N LEU A 64 -31.86 -3.68 -10.24
CA LEU A 64 -31.24 -4.57 -11.20
C LEU A 64 -29.77 -4.84 -10.86
N CYS A 65 -29.01 -3.79 -10.52
CA CYS A 65 -27.61 -3.90 -10.12
C CYS A 65 -27.40 -4.53 -8.75
N SER A 66 -28.40 -4.47 -7.86
CA SER A 66 -28.36 -5.18 -6.57
C SER A 66 -28.64 -6.67 -6.73
N ASP A 67 -29.58 -7.01 -7.62
CA ASP A 67 -30.09 -8.36 -7.81
C ASP A 67 -29.27 -9.24 -8.75
N ARG A 68 -28.44 -8.67 -9.62
CA ARG A 68 -27.78 -9.43 -10.71
C ARG A 68 -26.27 -9.31 -10.67
N ASN A 69 -25.60 -10.40 -11.08
CA ASN A 69 -24.14 -10.42 -11.20
C ASN A 69 -23.64 -9.68 -12.46
N LEU A 70 -24.51 -9.44 -13.44
CA LEU A 70 -24.22 -8.69 -14.66
C LEU A 70 -25.45 -7.86 -15.04
N ALA A 71 -25.23 -6.56 -15.26
CA ALA A 71 -26.28 -5.62 -15.64
C ALA A 71 -25.73 -4.58 -16.63
N PHE A 72 -26.54 -4.19 -17.60
CA PHE A 72 -26.26 -3.10 -18.52
C PHE A 72 -27.26 -1.98 -18.26
N ILE A 73 -26.75 -0.78 -18.02
CA ILE A 73 -27.57 0.42 -17.90
C ILE A 73 -27.31 1.27 -19.12
N TRP A 74 -28.38 1.55 -19.85
CA TRP A 74 -28.34 2.39 -21.04
C TRP A 74 -29.28 3.57 -20.88
N GLY A 75 -28.86 4.73 -21.38
CA GLY A 75 -29.67 5.94 -21.34
C GLY A 75 -29.13 7.03 -22.28
N PRO A 76 -29.99 7.72 -23.05
CA PRO A 76 -29.63 8.90 -23.84
C PRO A 76 -28.85 9.98 -23.05
N PRO A 77 -28.18 10.94 -23.72
CA PRO A 77 -27.59 12.07 -23.03
C PRO A 77 -28.64 12.83 -22.20
N GLY A 78 -28.27 13.27 -21.00
CA GLY A 78 -29.16 14.01 -20.09
C GLY A 78 -30.09 13.16 -19.20
N THR A 79 -30.14 11.83 -19.32
CA THR A 79 -31.06 10.99 -18.52
C THR A 79 -30.60 10.66 -17.10
N GLY A 80 -29.68 11.43 -16.53
CA GLY A 80 -29.20 11.23 -15.15
C GLY A 80 -28.46 9.89 -14.94
N LYS A 81 -27.70 9.40 -15.93
CA LYS A 81 -26.90 8.17 -15.80
C LYS A 81 -25.91 8.25 -14.62
N THR A 82 -25.20 9.37 -14.49
CA THR A 82 -24.23 9.57 -13.42
C THR A 82 -24.91 9.65 -12.05
N THR A 83 -26.07 10.31 -11.95
CA THR A 83 -26.91 10.31 -10.75
C THR A 83 -27.32 8.89 -10.37
N THR A 84 -27.80 8.10 -11.35
CA THR A 84 -28.19 6.71 -11.13
C THR A 84 -27.01 5.86 -10.68
N LEU A 85 -25.83 6.06 -11.28
CA LEU A 85 -24.59 5.40 -10.88
C LEU A 85 -24.23 5.72 -9.43
N GLY A 86 -24.34 6.98 -9.00
CA GLY A 86 -24.11 7.39 -7.61
C GLY A 86 -24.97 6.58 -6.64
N HIS A 87 -26.28 6.47 -6.91
CA HIS A 87 -27.17 5.67 -6.07
C HIS A 87 -26.87 4.17 -6.09
N ILE A 88 -26.48 3.60 -7.23
CA ILE A 88 -26.03 2.21 -7.32
C ILE A 88 -24.82 1.98 -6.42
N LEU A 89 -23.81 2.86 -6.51
CA LEU A 89 -22.62 2.76 -5.68
C LEU A 89 -22.98 2.86 -4.20
N THR A 90 -23.83 3.82 -3.82
CA THR A 90 -24.27 3.98 -2.43
C THR A 90 -24.99 2.74 -1.91
N GLU A 91 -25.90 2.16 -2.68
CA GLU A 91 -26.63 0.95 -2.30
C GLU A 91 -25.68 -0.25 -2.14
N LEU A 92 -24.77 -0.48 -3.10
CA LEU A 92 -23.81 -1.58 -3.01
C LEU A 92 -22.82 -1.39 -1.85
N MET A 93 -22.45 -0.14 -1.52
CA MET A 93 -21.64 0.17 -0.34
C MET A 93 -22.40 -0.14 0.96
N LYS A 94 -23.69 0.18 1.05
CA LYS A 94 -24.53 -0.17 2.22
C LYS A 94 -24.66 -1.68 2.38
N GLN A 95 -24.75 -2.41 1.27
CA GLN A 95 -24.66 -3.88 1.24
C GLN A 95 -23.29 -4.45 1.65
N GLY A 96 -22.31 -3.60 1.99
CA GLY A 96 -20.98 -4.02 2.44
C GLY A 96 -20.08 -4.55 1.32
N LYS A 97 -20.43 -4.32 0.05
CA LYS A 97 -19.65 -4.80 -1.10
C LYS A 97 -18.40 -3.95 -1.29
N ARG A 98 -17.33 -4.59 -1.79
CA ARG A 98 -16.11 -3.92 -2.26
C ARG A 98 -16.29 -3.53 -3.71
N LEU A 99 -16.07 -2.26 -4.04
CA LEU A 99 -16.37 -1.69 -5.35
C LEU A 99 -15.09 -1.28 -6.08
N LEU A 100 -15.04 -1.60 -7.37
CA LEU A 100 -14.07 -1.07 -8.32
C LEU A 100 -14.85 -0.31 -9.39
N VAL A 101 -14.57 0.99 -9.52
CA VAL A 101 -15.18 1.84 -10.55
C VAL A 101 -14.09 2.20 -11.56
N THR A 102 -14.33 1.91 -12.83
CA THR A 102 -13.41 2.19 -13.93
C THR A 102 -14.11 2.94 -15.05
N SER A 103 -13.34 3.73 -15.81
CA SER A 103 -13.82 4.48 -16.96
C SER A 103 -12.67 4.71 -17.94
N THR A 104 -13.01 5.08 -19.17
CA THR A 104 -12.04 5.43 -20.22
C THR A 104 -11.41 6.80 -20.01
N THR A 105 -12.00 7.68 -19.20
CA THR A 105 -11.48 9.03 -18.92
C THR A 105 -11.45 9.31 -17.42
N ASN A 106 -10.42 10.08 -16.98
CA ASN A 106 -10.31 10.54 -15.59
C ASN A 106 -11.51 11.43 -15.20
N ALA A 107 -11.93 12.33 -16.10
CA ALA A 107 -13.04 13.25 -15.87
C ALA A 107 -14.36 12.53 -15.54
N ALA A 108 -14.64 11.38 -16.16
CA ALA A 108 -15.84 10.60 -15.88
C ALA A 108 -15.84 10.00 -14.46
N ILE A 109 -14.67 9.59 -13.95
CA ILE A 109 -14.53 9.11 -12.58
C ILE A 109 -14.74 10.27 -11.60
N ASP A 110 -14.15 11.42 -11.88
CA ASP A 110 -14.21 12.58 -11.00
C ASP A 110 -15.66 13.09 -10.90
N GLN A 111 -16.42 13.09 -12.02
CA GLN A 111 -17.85 13.37 -12.03
C GLN A 111 -18.68 12.35 -11.22
N ALA A 112 -18.37 11.05 -11.35
CA ALA A 112 -19.06 10.02 -10.58
C ALA A 112 -18.81 10.18 -9.07
N LEU A 113 -17.58 10.53 -8.67
CA LEU A 113 -17.22 10.77 -7.27
C LEU A 113 -17.86 12.05 -6.72
N ALA A 114 -17.93 13.13 -7.51
CA ALA A 114 -18.58 14.36 -7.10
C ALA A 114 -20.07 14.13 -6.80
N HIS A 115 -20.79 13.45 -7.71
CA HIS A 115 -22.19 13.09 -7.46
C HIS A 115 -22.36 12.12 -6.29
N LEU A 116 -21.41 11.20 -6.09
CA LEU A 116 -21.44 10.33 -4.92
C LEU A 116 -21.31 11.13 -3.61
N ALA A 117 -20.51 12.20 -3.61
CA ALA A 117 -20.31 13.06 -2.45
C ALA A 117 -21.53 13.93 -2.10
N GLU A 118 -22.35 14.26 -3.09
CA GLU A 118 -23.64 14.93 -2.91
C GLU A 118 -24.68 14.04 -2.19
N LEU A 119 -24.54 12.71 -2.29
CA LEU A 119 -25.43 11.77 -1.63
C LEU A 119 -25.08 11.61 -0.14
N GLY A 120 -25.95 12.14 0.73
CA GLY A 120 -25.76 12.08 2.19
C GLY A 120 -25.48 10.67 2.73
N ASP A 121 -26.12 9.65 2.16
CA ASP A 121 -25.94 8.24 2.54
C ASP A 121 -24.53 7.69 2.29
N ALA A 122 -23.78 8.29 1.36
CA ALA A 122 -22.40 7.91 1.04
C ALA A 122 -21.35 8.65 1.89
N GLN A 123 -21.71 9.76 2.54
CA GLN A 123 -20.78 10.58 3.31
C GLN A 123 -20.01 9.82 4.39
N PRO A 124 -20.61 8.90 5.18
CA PRO A 124 -19.84 8.15 6.18
C PRO A 124 -18.69 7.34 5.56
N THR A 125 -18.93 6.73 4.40
CA THR A 125 -17.92 5.95 3.68
C THR A 125 -16.84 6.85 3.08
N LEU A 126 -17.21 8.01 2.54
CA LEU A 126 -16.26 9.02 2.03
C LEU A 126 -15.36 9.54 3.16
N MET A 127 -15.95 9.97 4.28
CA MET A 127 -15.24 10.51 5.44
C MET A 127 -14.34 9.49 6.14
N SER A 128 -14.69 8.20 6.06
CA SER A 128 -13.84 7.13 6.62
C SER A 128 -12.54 6.87 5.82
N GLY A 129 -12.32 7.58 4.69
CA GLY A 129 -11.14 7.41 3.85
C GLY A 129 -11.04 6.00 3.26
N ARG A 130 -12.19 5.37 2.98
CA ARG A 130 -12.28 4.02 2.38
C ARG A 130 -12.26 4.05 0.85
N ILE A 131 -12.42 5.22 0.25
CA ILE A 131 -12.37 5.40 -1.20
C ILE A 131 -10.96 5.78 -1.61
N VAL A 132 -10.44 5.07 -2.61
CA VAL A 132 -9.10 5.27 -3.17
C VAL A 132 -9.25 5.63 -4.64
N ARG A 133 -8.80 6.82 -5.02
CA ARG A 133 -8.75 7.28 -6.42
C ARG A 133 -7.34 7.08 -6.97
N VAL A 134 -7.24 6.30 -8.04
CA VAL A 134 -5.98 6.02 -8.76
C VAL A 134 -6.03 6.69 -10.12
N GLY A 135 -5.09 7.59 -10.41
CA GLY A 135 -4.99 8.34 -11.67
C GLY A 135 -4.72 9.82 -11.43
N GLN A 136 -4.38 10.55 -12.50
CA GLN A 136 -4.21 12.00 -12.44
C GLN A 136 -5.58 12.69 -12.32
N THR A 137 -5.69 13.62 -11.39
CA THR A 137 -6.86 14.47 -11.23
C THR A 137 -6.44 15.80 -10.60
N GLU A 138 -7.14 16.87 -10.98
CA GLU A 138 -7.05 18.20 -10.35
C GLU A 138 -8.28 18.46 -9.46
N ALA A 139 -9.28 17.56 -9.49
CA ALA A 139 -10.49 17.68 -8.71
C ALA A 139 -10.23 17.35 -7.22
N PRO A 140 -11.06 17.87 -6.30
CA PRO A 140 -11.02 17.44 -4.91
C PRO A 140 -11.16 15.93 -4.82
N THR A 141 -10.17 15.25 -4.26
CA THR A 141 -10.29 13.82 -3.98
C THR A 141 -11.19 13.64 -2.77
N PHE A 142 -12.39 13.10 -2.98
CA PHE A 142 -13.36 12.80 -1.93
C PHE A 142 -12.98 11.57 -1.07
N GLY A 143 -11.69 11.27 -0.99
CA GLY A 143 -11.09 10.12 -0.33
C GLY A 143 -9.57 10.30 -0.25
N ALA A 144 -8.89 9.33 0.36
CA ALA A 144 -7.45 9.42 0.54
C ALA A 144 -6.74 9.29 -0.83
N SER A 145 -5.81 10.19 -1.12
CA SER A 145 -4.93 10.03 -2.29
C SER A 145 -4.17 8.70 -2.19
N THR A 146 -3.69 8.16 -3.31
CA THR A 146 -2.90 6.91 -3.28
C THR A 146 -1.70 7.04 -2.32
N ASN A 147 -1.12 8.24 -2.23
CA ASN A 147 -0.05 8.55 -1.28
C ASN A 147 -0.53 8.59 0.17
N GLU A 148 -1.71 9.13 0.45
CA GLU A 148 -2.30 9.11 1.80
C GLU A 148 -2.68 7.70 2.25
N VAL A 149 -3.25 6.88 1.36
CA VAL A 149 -3.54 5.47 1.65
C VAL A 149 -2.25 4.71 1.90
N LYS A 150 -1.24 4.91 1.05
CA LYS A 150 0.10 4.34 1.21
C LYS A 150 0.71 4.76 2.55
N ASN A 151 0.64 6.05 2.90
CA ASN A 151 1.16 6.56 4.16
C ASN A 151 0.41 5.97 5.37
N ARG A 152 -0.91 5.82 5.30
CA ARG A 152 -1.73 5.21 6.36
C ARG A 152 -1.42 3.72 6.53
N LEU A 153 -1.34 2.95 5.44
CA LEU A 153 -1.02 1.52 5.48
C LEU A 153 0.41 1.25 5.96
N HIS A 154 1.35 2.14 5.64
CA HIS A 154 2.74 1.99 6.05
C HIS A 154 3.10 2.76 7.33
N ALA A 155 2.14 3.34 8.05
CA ALA A 155 2.42 4.08 9.29
C ALA A 155 3.02 3.15 10.36
N GLU A 156 2.34 2.05 10.70
CA GLU A 156 2.87 1.04 11.63
C GLU A 156 4.16 0.39 11.12
N THR A 157 4.27 0.19 9.80
CA THR A 157 5.49 -0.39 9.20
C THR A 157 6.66 0.58 9.32
N ARG A 158 6.44 1.89 9.16
CA ARG A 158 7.45 2.93 9.32
C ARG A 158 7.93 3.02 10.77
N GLU A 159 7.02 3.04 11.74
CA GLU A 159 7.41 3.02 13.16
C GLU A 159 8.30 1.82 13.49
N LYS A 160 7.93 0.63 13.00
CA LYS A 160 8.76 -0.58 13.18
C LYS A 160 10.11 -0.49 12.48
N ILE A 161 10.16 0.05 11.26
CA ILE A 161 11.42 0.27 10.52
C ILE A 161 12.31 1.28 11.26
N GLU A 162 11.73 2.33 11.81
CA GLU A 162 12.45 3.39 12.52
C GLU A 162 13.00 2.88 13.85
N ALA A 163 12.21 2.09 14.59
CA ALA A 163 12.66 1.38 15.79
C ALA A 163 13.77 0.34 15.49
N LEU A 164 13.68 -0.39 14.38
CA LEU A 164 14.74 -1.32 13.97
C LEU A 164 16.02 -0.59 13.57
N ARG A 165 15.91 0.57 12.90
CA ARG A 165 17.06 1.41 12.55
C ARG A 165 17.72 2.02 13.77
N SER A 166 16.96 2.46 14.77
CA SER A 166 17.54 2.97 16.03
C SER A 166 18.28 1.86 16.78
N LEU A 167 17.69 0.67 16.89
CA LEU A 167 18.34 -0.51 17.49
C LEU A 167 19.61 -0.94 16.71
N GLN A 168 19.56 -0.87 15.38
CA GLN A 168 20.71 -1.16 14.54
C GLN A 168 21.84 -0.15 14.78
N ASN A 169 21.54 1.14 14.78
CA ASN A 169 22.54 2.19 15.06
C ASN A 169 23.13 2.05 16.47
N GLU A 170 22.32 1.72 17.46
CA GLU A 170 22.78 1.51 18.83
C GLU A 170 23.73 0.30 18.92
N ARG A 171 23.38 -0.83 18.29
CA ARG A 171 24.26 -2.00 18.21
C ARG A 171 25.55 -1.72 17.43
N TYR A 172 25.47 -1.01 16.30
CA TYR A 172 26.67 -0.63 15.54
C TYR A 172 27.59 0.27 16.38
N GLY A 173 27.03 1.21 17.14
CA GLY A 173 27.80 2.04 18.07
C GLY A 173 28.50 1.24 19.18
N GLN A 174 27.96 0.08 19.57
CA GLN A 174 28.60 -0.84 20.52
C GLN A 174 29.66 -1.74 19.88
N ILE A 175 29.57 -2.01 18.58
CA ILE A 175 30.51 -2.87 17.83
C ILE A 175 31.70 -2.07 17.29
N THR A 176 31.49 -0.81 16.93
CA THR A 176 32.54 0.08 16.38
C THR A 176 33.81 0.14 17.26
N PRO A 177 33.74 0.16 18.60
CA PRO A 177 34.91 0.10 19.45
C PRO A 177 35.66 -1.24 19.39
N CYS A 178 34.95 -2.35 19.18
CA CYS A 178 35.55 -3.68 19.03
C CYS A 178 36.26 -3.83 17.68
N ASP A 179 35.72 -3.26 16.61
CA ASP A 179 36.37 -3.25 15.29
C ASP A 179 37.69 -2.46 15.35
N LEU A 180 37.72 -1.33 16.07
CA LEU A 180 38.94 -0.54 16.28
C LEU A 180 40.01 -1.31 17.07
N ILE A 181 39.59 -2.13 18.04
CA ILE A 181 40.50 -3.01 18.81
C ILE A 181 41.04 -4.13 17.91
N LEU A 182 40.18 -4.76 17.11
CA LEU A 182 40.58 -5.81 16.17
C LEU A 182 41.54 -5.28 15.10
N GLU A 183 41.28 -4.09 14.55
CA GLU A 183 42.16 -3.46 13.55
C GLU A 183 43.54 -3.13 14.14
N LYS A 184 43.60 -2.58 15.36
CA LYS A 184 44.87 -2.35 16.07
C LYS A 184 45.63 -3.65 16.35
N LEU A 185 44.94 -4.67 16.86
CA LEU A 185 45.56 -5.97 17.13
C LEU A 185 46.05 -6.65 15.84
N GLN A 186 45.33 -6.52 14.73
CA GLN A 186 45.75 -7.05 13.43
C GLN A 186 46.94 -6.28 12.85
N ALA A 187 46.97 -4.95 12.98
CA ALA A 187 48.13 -4.14 12.59
C ALA A 187 49.38 -4.51 13.39
N ASP A 188 49.22 -4.76 14.70
CA ASP A 188 50.31 -5.24 15.56
C ASP A 188 50.75 -6.67 15.19
N THR A 189 49.80 -7.54 14.80
CA THR A 189 50.10 -8.92 14.35
C THR A 189 50.82 -8.95 13.00
N GLN A 190 50.56 -8.00 12.09
CA GLN A 190 51.32 -7.89 10.83
C GLN A 190 52.76 -7.39 11.03
N GLN A 191 53.05 -6.69 12.14
CA GLN A 191 54.43 -6.35 12.53
C GLN A 191 55.19 -7.54 13.14
N LEU A 192 54.50 -8.59 13.60
CA LEU A 192 55.08 -9.78 14.23
C LEU A 192 55.69 -10.79 13.23
N ASP A 193 55.38 -10.66 11.93
CA ASP A 193 55.81 -11.64 10.91
C ASP A 193 57.14 -11.31 10.21
N LEU A 194 57.84 -10.24 10.61
CA LEU A 194 59.09 -9.80 9.99
C LEU A 194 60.21 -9.56 11.02
N PHE A 195 60.67 -10.67 11.61
CA PHE A 195 61.86 -10.82 12.44
C PHE A 195 61.85 -10.25 13.87
N ASP A 196 62.28 -11.14 14.78
CA ASP A 196 62.82 -10.91 16.12
C ASP A 196 61.88 -10.42 17.23
N ARG A 197 62.18 -10.90 18.45
CA ARG A 197 61.46 -10.56 19.69
C ARG A 197 61.35 -9.04 19.85
N VAL A 198 60.14 -8.51 19.72
CA VAL A 198 59.82 -7.12 20.05
C VAL A 198 59.13 -7.08 21.41
N GLU A 199 59.57 -6.15 22.27
CA GLU A 199 58.87 -5.78 23.50
C GLU A 199 57.44 -5.33 23.14
N LEU A 200 56.45 -6.11 23.57
CA LEU A 200 55.05 -5.76 23.46
C LEU A 200 54.85 -4.36 24.03
N LYS A 201 54.40 -3.39 23.22
CA LYS A 201 53.84 -2.14 23.76
C LYS A 201 52.60 -2.54 24.54
N THR A 202 52.73 -2.60 25.87
CA THR A 202 51.62 -2.82 26.78
C THR A 202 50.55 -1.77 26.53
N LEU A 203 49.38 -2.21 26.08
CA LEU A 203 48.15 -1.41 26.00
C LEU A 203 48.02 -0.58 27.26
N THR A 204 48.05 0.75 27.13
CA THR A 204 48.00 1.63 28.30
C THR A 204 46.55 1.99 28.64
N SER A 205 46.30 2.36 29.89
CA SER A 205 44.98 2.80 30.33
C SER A 205 44.45 4.01 29.55
N GLN A 206 45.32 4.83 28.96
CA GLN A 206 44.91 5.98 28.13
C GLN A 206 44.31 5.54 26.79
N ASP A 207 44.75 4.42 26.23
CA ASP A 207 44.28 3.91 24.93
C ASP A 207 42.88 3.29 25.00
N LEU A 208 42.49 2.81 26.18
CA LEU A 208 41.23 2.09 26.42
C LEU A 208 40.12 2.97 27.02
N ARG A 209 40.46 4.14 27.56
CA ARG A 209 39.50 5.14 28.12
C ARG A 209 38.37 5.59 27.19
N PRO A 210 38.53 5.66 25.86
CA PRO A 210 37.42 5.99 24.96
C PRO A 210 36.40 4.86 24.81
N ILE A 211 36.77 3.63 25.20
CA ILE A 211 36.04 2.40 24.87
C ILE A 211 35.40 1.77 26.11
N PHE A 212 36.07 1.87 27.26
CA PHE A 212 35.63 1.28 28.52
C PHE A 212 35.44 2.36 29.58
N SER A 213 34.42 2.19 30.44
CA SER A 213 34.25 3.05 31.60
C SER A 213 35.45 2.93 32.55
N GLU A 214 35.71 3.94 33.39
CA GLU A 214 36.85 3.89 34.33
C GLU A 214 36.83 2.64 35.24
N ASN A 215 35.65 2.11 35.56
CA ASN A 215 35.50 0.89 36.35
C ASN A 215 35.90 -0.36 35.56
N ASP A 216 35.56 -0.42 34.27
CA ASP A 216 35.84 -1.58 33.42
C ASP A 216 37.32 -1.67 33.02
N LEU A 217 37.99 -0.51 32.93
CA LEU A 217 39.43 -0.44 32.67
C LEU A 217 40.29 -1.18 33.70
N GLN A 218 39.86 -1.19 34.96
CA GLN A 218 40.57 -1.89 36.03
C GLN A 218 40.53 -3.41 35.83
N TYR A 219 39.40 -3.93 35.32
CA TYR A 219 39.23 -5.35 35.02
C TYR A 219 39.97 -5.77 33.75
N VAL A 220 39.90 -4.96 32.69
CA VAL A 220 40.52 -5.28 31.39
C VAL A 220 42.04 -5.30 31.45
N LEU A 221 42.65 -4.40 32.23
CA LEU A 221 44.12 -4.31 32.37
C LEU A 221 44.69 -5.16 33.51
N ASN A 222 43.83 -5.89 34.24
CA ASN A 222 44.22 -6.74 35.38
C ASN A 222 45.15 -6.02 36.37
N LEU A 223 44.93 -4.72 36.59
CA LEU A 223 45.76 -3.89 37.46
C LEU A 223 45.49 -4.26 38.92
N PRO A 224 46.52 -4.47 39.77
CA PRO A 224 46.33 -4.90 41.14
C PRO A 224 45.49 -3.86 41.91
N THR A 225 44.42 -4.32 42.56
CA THR A 225 43.60 -3.51 43.46
C THR A 225 44.49 -2.93 44.55
N LYS A 226 44.57 -1.59 44.66
CA LYS A 226 45.29 -0.93 45.75
C LYS A 226 44.70 -1.36 47.11
N ARG A 227 45.41 -2.23 47.80
CA ARG A 227 45.44 -2.34 49.26
C ARG A 227 46.88 -2.55 49.69
#